data_AF-Q7MXG9-F1
#
_entry.id   AF-Q7MXG9-F1
#
_cell.length_a   1.000
_cell.length_b   1.000
_cell.length_c   1.000
_cell.angle_alpha   90.00
_cell.angle_beta   90.00
_cell.angle_gamma   90.00
#
_symmetry.space_group_name_H-M   'P 1'
#
loop_
_entity.id
_entity.type
_entity.pdbx_description
1 polymer ?
#
loop_
_entity_poly.entity_id
_entity_poly.type
_entity_poly.pdbx_seq_one_letter_code
_entity_poly.pdbx_strand_id
1 'polypeptide(L)'
;MGEDKLLKLAFKLVKLMDKAADEVLPGKIVGIVKTHSKLAVGSAFIPVPGADLAAGAASIWGMYIRINKAIDLPFKENIIKSIGSGVATNLAGYIVVSGVGGLLKFVPGLGSLGGGIIMATAMYACTLTSGYIYLKALCALIEKKGINVSGEELKKQVTSILENNKEEIKTFINEAKEGYKK
;
A
#
# COMPACT_ATOMS: atom_id res chain seq x y z
N MET A 1 -9.96 12.93 -2.34
CA MET A 1 -10.75 11.71 -2.59
C MET A 1 -10.05 10.45 -2.08
N GLY A 2 -8.87 10.05 -2.61
CA GLY A 2 -8.15 8.87 -2.14
C GLY A 2 -7.66 8.99 -0.69
N GLU A 3 -7.15 10.16 -0.30
CA GLU A 3 -6.75 10.44 1.09
C GLU A 3 -7.94 10.42 2.05
N ASP A 4 -9.11 10.93 1.61
CA ASP A 4 -10.34 10.92 2.43
C ASP A 4 -10.82 9.49 2.68
N LYS A 5 -10.72 8.62 1.67
CA LYS A 5 -11.03 7.19 1.81
C LYS A 5 -10.08 6.51 2.80
N LEU A 6 -8.79 6.82 2.72
CA LEU A 6 -7.78 6.30 3.64
C LEU A 6 -8.03 6.77 5.08
N LEU A 7 -8.34 8.06 5.26
CA LEU A 7 -8.65 8.65 6.56
C LEU A 7 -9.93 8.04 7.15
N LYS A 8 -10.99 7.88 6.35
CA LYS A 8 -12.23 7.21 6.76
C LYS A 8 -11.98 5.76 7.21
N LEU A 9 -11.12 5.01 6.51
CA LEU A 9 -10.73 3.66 6.94
C LEU A 9 -9.92 3.68 8.23
N ALA A 10 -8.99 4.62 8.40
CA ALA A 10 -8.23 4.76 9.64
C ALA A 10 -9.14 5.06 10.83
N PHE A 11 -10.10 5.98 10.69
CA PHE A 11 -11.13 6.25 11.70
C PHE A 11 -12.00 5.02 11.98
N LYS A 12 -12.46 4.32 10.93
CA LYS A 12 -13.25 3.09 11.08
C LYS A 12 -12.47 2.04 11.86
N LEU A 13 -11.20 1.82 11.51
CA LEU A 13 -10.34 0.85 12.18
C LEU A 13 -10.18 1.18 13.66
N VAL A 14 -9.82 2.42 13.98
CA VAL A 14 -9.63 2.86 15.38
C VAL A 14 -10.91 2.71 16.19
N LYS A 15 -12.07 3.03 15.60
CA LYS A 15 -13.37 2.80 16.22
C LYS A 15 -13.66 1.32 16.47
N LEU A 16 -13.39 0.45 15.50
CA LEU A 16 -13.59 -1.00 15.62
C LEU A 16 -12.69 -1.64 16.68
N MET A 17 -11.52 -1.05 16.94
CA MET A 17 -10.57 -1.52 17.95
C MET A 17 -10.86 -0.99 19.35
N ASP A 18 -12.00 -0.31 19.56
CA ASP A 18 -12.35 0.39 20.81
C ASP A 18 -11.28 1.41 21.26
N LYS A 19 -10.49 1.91 20.29
CA LYS A 19 -9.48 2.95 20.49
C LYS A 19 -10.01 4.33 20.08
N ALA A 20 -11.34 4.48 19.98
CA ALA A 20 -12.00 5.69 19.46
C ALA A 20 -11.69 6.96 20.25
N ALA A 21 -11.27 6.84 21.52
CA ALA A 21 -10.85 7.96 22.36
C ALA A 21 -9.48 8.55 21.95
N ASP A 22 -8.68 7.83 21.17
CA ASP A 22 -7.43 8.33 20.60
C ASP A 22 -7.71 9.00 19.24
N GLU A 23 -8.09 10.27 19.30
CA GLU A 23 -8.39 11.09 18.12
C GLU A 23 -7.16 11.30 17.20
N VAL A 24 -5.94 11.06 17.72
CA VAL A 24 -4.68 11.25 16.99
C VAL A 24 -4.32 10.00 16.17
N LEU A 25 -4.69 8.82 16.65
CA LEU A 25 -4.31 7.54 16.04
C LEU A 25 -4.73 7.39 14.56
N PRO A 26 -5.94 7.80 14.11
CA PRO A 26 -6.29 7.77 12.70
C PRO A 26 -5.32 8.60 11.84
N GLY A 27 -4.96 9.79 12.33
CA GLY A 27 -3.98 10.67 11.67
C GLY A 27 -2.59 10.05 11.62
N LYS A 28 -2.16 9.39 12.70
CA LYS A 28 -0.88 8.64 12.75
C LYS A 28 -0.83 7.51 11.74
N ILE A 29 -1.91 6.73 11.59
CA ILE A 29 -2.01 5.64 10.60
C ILE A 29 -1.88 6.20 9.18
N VAL A 30 -2.62 7.27 8.86
CA VAL A 30 -2.52 7.94 7.55
C VAL A 30 -1.11 8.49 7.32
N GLY A 31 -0.49 9.08 8.35
CA GLY A 31 0.89 9.58 8.29
C GLY A 31 1.90 8.48 8.00
N ILE A 32 1.75 7.29 8.60
CA ILE A 32 2.59 6.12 8.30
C ILE A 32 2.46 5.74 6.82
N VAL A 33 1.23 5.63 6.31
CA VAL A 33 0.98 5.26 4.91
C VAL A 33 1.63 6.27 3.95
N LYS A 34 1.34 7.57 4.13
CA LYS A 34 1.91 8.63 3.28
C LYS A 34 3.44 8.68 3.32
N THR A 35 4.03 8.47 4.50
CA THR A 35 5.49 8.45 4.66
C THR A 35 6.11 7.34 3.82
N HIS A 36 5.56 6.12 3.87
CA HIS A 36 6.10 5.01 3.09
C HIS A 36 5.85 5.18 1.59
N SER A 37 4.71 5.76 1.20
CA SER A 37 4.47 6.11 -0.20
C SER A 37 5.50 7.09 -0.74
N LYS A 38 5.88 8.10 0.05
CA LYS A 38 6.95 9.04 -0.29
C LYS A 38 8.32 8.36 -0.34
N LEU A 39 8.64 7.47 0.60
CA LEU A 39 9.90 6.72 0.59
C LEU A 39 10.01 5.80 -0.63
N ALA A 40 8.90 5.18 -1.05
CA ALA A 40 8.86 4.30 -2.21
C ALA A 40 9.18 5.03 -3.53
N VAL A 41 9.01 6.35 -3.61
CA VAL A 41 9.45 7.14 -4.77
C VAL A 41 10.94 6.95 -5.04
N GLY A 42 11.76 6.86 -3.99
CA GLY A 42 13.21 6.68 -4.12
C GLY A 42 13.60 5.36 -4.78
N SER A 43 12.77 4.32 -4.70
CA SER A 43 13.08 3.02 -5.30
C SER A 43 13.06 3.06 -6.83
N ALA A 44 12.33 3.99 -7.43
CA ALA A 44 12.24 4.18 -8.88
C ALA A 44 13.58 4.60 -9.53
N PHE A 45 14.55 5.03 -8.72
CA PHE A 45 15.84 5.54 -9.19
C PHE A 45 17.01 4.59 -8.88
N ILE A 46 16.73 3.36 -8.45
CA ILE A 46 17.76 2.36 -8.19
C ILE A 46 18.21 1.73 -9.52
N PRO A 47 19.48 1.88 -9.94
CA PRO A 47 19.95 1.42 -11.25
C PRO A 47 20.32 -0.08 -11.27
N VAL A 48 19.88 -0.85 -10.27
CA VAL A 48 20.18 -2.29 -10.13
C VAL A 48 18.92 -3.09 -10.48
N PRO A 49 18.95 -3.96 -11.50
CA PRO A 49 17.80 -4.76 -11.91
C PRO A 49 17.16 -5.51 -10.74
N GLY A 50 15.85 -5.31 -10.53
CA GLY A 50 15.06 -5.98 -9.49
C GLY A 50 15.22 -5.39 -8.09
N ALA A 51 16.26 -4.60 -7.81
CA ALA A 51 16.45 -3.96 -6.51
C ALA A 51 15.44 -2.82 -6.28
N ASP A 52 15.00 -2.15 -7.34
CA ASP A 52 13.91 -1.18 -7.35
C ASP A 52 12.59 -1.80 -6.87
N LEU A 53 12.24 -2.97 -7.39
CA LEU A 53 11.05 -3.73 -7.00
C LEU A 53 11.17 -4.24 -5.56
N ALA A 54 12.35 -4.73 -5.17
CA ALA A 54 12.60 -5.19 -3.80
C ALA A 54 12.48 -4.05 -2.78
N ALA A 55 13.03 -2.87 -3.07
CA ALA A 55 12.90 -1.68 -2.23
C ALA A 55 11.44 -1.18 -2.14
N GLY A 56 10.69 -1.28 -3.25
CA GLY A 56 9.25 -1.05 -3.29
C GLY A 56 8.46 -1.96 -2.37
N ALA A 57 8.66 -3.28 -2.51
CA ALA A 57 8.04 -4.28 -1.65
C ALA A 57 8.44 -4.07 -0.18
N ALA A 58 9.68 -3.65 0.06
CA ALA A 58 10.16 -3.36 1.41
C ALA A 58 9.47 -2.15 2.05
N SER A 59 9.15 -1.14 1.25
CA SER A 59 8.36 0.01 1.70
C SER A 59 6.96 -0.42 2.12
N ILE A 60 6.34 -1.36 1.39
CA ILE A 60 4.99 -1.89 1.70
C ILE A 60 4.99 -2.70 3.00
N TRP A 61 5.88 -3.70 3.15
CA TRP A 61 5.86 -4.49 4.40
C TRP A 61 6.29 -3.65 5.61
N GLY A 62 7.14 -2.63 5.42
CA GLY A 62 7.61 -1.77 6.50
C GLY A 62 6.50 -0.86 7.01
N MET A 63 5.65 -0.40 6.09
CA MET A 63 4.41 0.31 6.37
C MET A 63 3.47 -0.55 7.22
N TYR A 64 3.24 -1.81 6.83
CA TYR A 64 2.37 -2.72 7.57
C TYR A 64 2.87 -2.97 8.99
N ILE A 65 4.17 -3.22 9.18
CA ILE A 65 4.77 -3.39 10.50
C ILE A 65 4.54 -2.16 11.37
N ARG A 66 4.70 -0.95 10.83
CA ARG A 66 4.48 0.30 11.58
C ARG A 66 3.00 0.55 11.90
N ILE A 67 2.09 0.23 10.98
CA ILE A 67 0.64 0.29 11.25
C ILE A 67 0.29 -0.66 12.40
N ASN A 68 0.74 -1.92 12.31
CA ASN A 68 0.51 -2.94 13.33
C ASN A 68 1.02 -2.53 14.71
N LYS A 69 2.22 -1.92 14.77
CA LYS A 69 2.76 -1.34 16.00
C LYS A 69 1.94 -0.16 16.52
N ALA A 70 1.39 0.68 15.63
CA ALA A 70 0.58 1.82 16.05
C ALA A 70 -0.77 1.40 16.65
N ILE A 71 -1.31 0.26 16.22
CA ILE A 71 -2.61 -0.25 16.69
C ILE A 71 -2.48 -1.43 17.67
N ASP A 72 -1.27 -1.82 18.05
CA ASP A 72 -0.98 -2.96 18.93
C ASP A 72 -1.53 -4.31 18.45
N LEU A 73 -1.39 -4.61 17.15
CA LEU A 73 -1.69 -5.93 16.57
C LEU A 73 -0.39 -6.66 16.17
N PRO A 74 0.21 -7.46 17.06
CA PRO A 74 1.53 -8.06 16.83
C PRO A 74 1.45 -9.32 15.95
N PHE A 75 1.36 -9.13 14.64
CA PHE A 75 1.52 -10.23 13.68
C PHE A 75 2.99 -10.63 13.50
N LYS A 76 3.25 -11.91 13.21
CA LYS A 76 4.60 -12.41 12.90
C LYS A 76 5.16 -11.71 11.66
N GLU A 77 6.41 -11.28 11.74
CA GLU A 77 7.06 -10.47 10.71
C GLU A 77 7.12 -11.18 9.35
N ASN A 78 7.39 -12.49 9.33
CA ASN A 78 7.42 -13.28 8.08
C ASN A 78 6.06 -13.30 7.36
N ILE A 79 4.95 -13.34 8.11
CA ILE A 79 3.61 -13.25 7.53
C ILE A 79 3.39 -11.86 6.94
N ILE A 80 3.74 -10.80 7.67
CA ILE A 80 3.58 -9.42 7.17
C ILE A 80 4.44 -9.15 5.93
N LYS A 81 5.67 -9.66 5.90
CA LYS A 81 6.52 -9.63 4.70
C LYS A 81 5.85 -10.36 3.54
N SER A 82 5.34 -11.57 3.76
CA SER A 82 4.62 -12.33 2.73
C SER A 82 3.40 -11.57 2.18
N ILE A 83 2.60 -10.93 3.04
CA ILE A 83 1.46 -10.11 2.63
C ILE A 83 1.95 -8.91 1.80
N GLY A 84 2.96 -8.19 2.28
CA GLY A 84 3.52 -7.02 1.59
C GLY A 84 4.05 -7.36 0.20
N SER A 85 4.83 -8.44 0.07
CA SER A 85 5.31 -8.92 -1.21
C SER A 85 4.17 -9.36 -2.13
N GLY A 86 3.17 -10.07 -1.60
CA GLY A 86 2.00 -10.50 -2.39
C GLY A 86 1.22 -9.31 -2.95
N VAL A 87 1.00 -8.27 -2.15
CA VAL A 87 0.35 -7.03 -2.60
C VAL A 87 1.21 -6.32 -3.64
N ALA A 88 2.52 -6.18 -3.40
CA ALA A 88 3.44 -5.56 -4.34
C ALA A 88 3.40 -6.22 -5.72
N THR A 89 3.48 -7.55 -5.77
CA THR A 89 3.42 -8.33 -7.01
C THR A 89 2.09 -8.16 -7.74
N ASN A 90 0.95 -8.22 -7.02
CA ASN A 90 -0.37 -8.03 -7.62
C ASN A 90 -0.53 -6.62 -8.21
N LEU A 91 -0.13 -5.58 -7.47
CA LEU A 91 -0.23 -4.20 -7.92
C LEU A 91 0.75 -3.88 -9.06
N ALA A 92 1.94 -4.48 -9.08
CA ALA A 92 2.86 -4.39 -10.22
C ALA A 92 2.22 -4.97 -11.49
N GLY A 93 1.52 -6.11 -11.38
CA GLY A 93 0.74 -6.69 -12.48
C GLY A 93 -0.31 -5.72 -13.03
N TYR A 94 -1.03 -5.00 -12.16
CA TYR A 94 -1.98 -3.96 -12.59
C TYR A 94 -1.31 -2.83 -13.38
N ILE A 95 -0.13 -2.35 -12.95
CA ILE A 95 0.59 -1.29 -13.69
C ILE A 95 0.95 -1.76 -15.10
N VAL A 96 1.45 -2.99 -15.24
CA VAL A 96 1.86 -3.55 -16.53
C VAL A 96 0.66 -3.70 -17.47
N VAL A 97 -0.44 -4.29 -16.99
CA VAL A 97 -1.65 -4.55 -17.81
C VAL A 97 -2.41 -3.27 -18.18
N SER A 98 -2.34 -2.22 -17.36
CA SER A 98 -3.06 -0.95 -17.62
C SER A 98 -2.44 -0.07 -18.72
N GLY A 99 -1.52 -0.60 -19.53
CA GLY A 99 -0.84 0.16 -20.60
C GLY A 99 0.19 1.18 -20.10
N VAL A 100 0.33 1.36 -18.79
CA VAL A 100 1.47 2.08 -18.18
C VAL A 100 2.78 1.31 -18.43
N GLY A 101 2.70 0.01 -18.76
CA GLY A 101 3.82 -0.82 -19.22
C GLY A 101 4.54 -0.31 -20.48
N GLY A 102 3.95 0.61 -21.27
CA GLY A 102 4.65 1.31 -22.35
C GLY A 102 5.79 2.24 -21.88
N LEU A 103 5.89 2.47 -20.57
CA LEU A 103 6.87 3.33 -19.90
C LEU A 103 8.07 2.54 -19.36
N LEU A 104 8.02 1.21 -19.43
CA LEU A 104 9.15 0.31 -19.21
C LEU A 104 10.06 0.21 -20.45
N LYS A 105 10.12 1.26 -21.28
CA LYS A 105 11.21 1.38 -22.26
C LYS A 105 12.48 1.80 -21.52
N PHE A 106 13.01 0.85 -20.78
CA PHE A 106 14.41 0.76 -20.37
C PHE A 106 15.27 0.86 -21.63
N VAL A 107 15.74 2.07 -21.94
CA VAL A 107 16.91 2.28 -22.78
C VAL A 107 18.08 2.45 -21.81
N PRO A 108 19.01 1.48 -21.72
CA PRO A 108 20.21 1.66 -20.93
C PRO A 108 20.98 2.88 -21.44
N GLY A 109 21.32 3.80 -20.55
CA GLY A 109 22.20 4.93 -20.83
C GLY A 109 21.53 6.30 -21.06
N LEU A 110 20.37 6.42 -21.72
CA LEU A 110 19.81 7.74 -22.10
C LEU A 110 18.26 7.84 -22.16
N GLY A 111 17.52 7.11 -21.31
CA GLY A 111 16.05 7.01 -21.36
C GLY A 111 15.21 8.02 -20.52
N SER A 112 15.55 9.32 -20.51
CA SER A 112 14.74 10.49 -20.07
C SER A 112 14.29 10.60 -18.59
N LEU A 113 14.48 11.78 -17.99
CA LEU A 113 13.90 12.21 -16.70
C LEU A 113 12.39 11.93 -16.57
N GLY A 114 11.66 11.82 -17.69
CA GLY A 114 10.24 11.47 -17.74
C GLY A 114 9.93 10.03 -17.29
N GLY A 115 10.79 9.05 -17.59
CA GLY A 115 10.58 7.66 -17.18
C GLY A 115 10.67 7.47 -15.66
N GLY A 116 11.64 8.15 -15.02
CA GLY A 116 11.82 8.14 -13.57
C GLY A 116 10.64 8.77 -12.82
N ILE A 117 10.11 9.90 -13.30
CA ILE A 117 8.93 10.55 -12.69
C ILE A 117 7.70 9.66 -12.76
N ILE A 118 7.51 8.96 -13.87
CA ILE A 118 6.34 8.10 -14.04
C ILE A 118 6.46 6.86 -13.14
N MET A 119 7.64 6.25 -13.08
CA MET A 119 7.88 5.13 -12.17
C MET A 119 7.75 5.58 -10.70
N ALA A 120 8.28 6.75 -10.34
CA ALA A 120 8.07 7.36 -9.01
C ALA A 120 6.58 7.53 -8.67
N THR A 121 5.80 8.07 -9.62
CA THR A 121 4.34 8.22 -9.47
C THR A 121 3.67 6.86 -9.26
N ALA A 122 4.10 5.83 -10.00
CA ALA A 122 3.57 4.48 -9.88
C ALA A 122 3.93 3.85 -8.53
N MET A 123 5.18 4.00 -8.06
CA MET A 123 5.64 3.51 -6.76
C MET A 123 4.90 4.18 -5.60
N TYR A 124 4.69 5.50 -5.67
CA TYR A 124 3.89 6.24 -4.71
C TYR A 124 2.46 5.69 -4.67
N ALA A 125 1.80 5.61 -5.83
CA ALA A 125 0.41 5.16 -5.94
C ALA A 125 0.24 3.73 -5.45
N CYS A 126 1.11 2.80 -5.85
CA CYS A 126 1.06 1.41 -5.39
C CYS A 126 1.24 1.28 -3.90
N THR A 127 2.16 2.03 -3.30
CA THR A 127 2.38 1.98 -1.86
C THR A 127 1.19 2.59 -1.10
N LEU A 128 0.61 3.69 -1.61
CA LEU A 128 -0.59 4.29 -1.02
C LEU A 128 -1.79 3.33 -1.08
N THR A 129 -2.02 2.71 -2.24
CA THR A 129 -3.06 1.71 -2.47
C THR A 129 -2.84 0.46 -1.60
N SER A 130 -1.58 0.06 -1.39
CA SER A 130 -1.25 -1.04 -0.48
C SER A 130 -1.71 -0.74 0.94
N GLY A 131 -1.50 0.49 1.42
CA GLY A 131 -2.01 0.95 2.71
C GLY A 131 -3.54 0.90 2.78
N TYR A 132 -4.22 1.36 1.73
CA TYR A 132 -5.68 1.28 1.61
C TYR A 132 -6.21 -0.17 1.73
N ILE A 133 -5.66 -1.09 0.93
CA ILE A 133 -6.04 -2.51 0.93
C ILE A 133 -5.83 -3.13 2.30
N TYR A 134 -4.70 -2.84 2.94
CA TYR A 134 -4.36 -3.40 4.24
C TYR A 134 -5.31 -2.93 5.35
N LEU A 135 -5.60 -1.63 5.42
CA LEU A 135 -6.57 -1.08 6.38
C LEU A 135 -7.98 -1.61 6.12
N LYS A 136 -8.37 -1.75 4.86
CA LYS A 136 -9.66 -2.34 4.49
C LYS A 136 -9.77 -3.80 4.95
N ALA A 137 -8.71 -4.58 4.79
CA ALA A 137 -8.64 -5.96 5.24
C ALA A 137 -8.75 -6.06 6.77
N LEU A 138 -8.02 -5.23 7.51
CA LEU A 138 -8.09 -5.16 8.96
C LEU A 138 -9.50 -4.78 9.44
N CYS A 139 -10.11 -3.75 8.85
CA CYS A 139 -11.49 -3.36 9.18
C CYS A 139 -12.46 -4.51 8.98
N ALA A 140 -12.41 -5.17 7.82
CA ALA A 140 -13.33 -6.27 7.49
C ALA A 140 -13.19 -7.46 8.45
N LEU A 141 -11.96 -7.77 8.88
CA LEU A 141 -11.71 -8.87 9.82
C LEU A 141 -12.13 -8.52 11.24
N ILE A 142 -11.75 -7.34 11.73
CA ILE A 142 -12.06 -6.92 13.10
C ILE A 142 -13.56 -6.69 13.28
N GLU A 143 -14.24 -6.15 12.28
CA GLU A 143 -15.71 -6.02 12.26
C GLU A 143 -16.41 -7.38 12.39
N LYS A 144 -15.83 -8.45 11.83
CA LYS A 144 -16.39 -9.80 11.87
C LYS A 144 -15.99 -10.61 13.10
N LYS A 145 -14.78 -10.42 13.63
CA LYS A 145 -14.15 -11.32 14.61
C LYS A 145 -13.63 -10.63 15.87
N GLY A 146 -13.73 -9.31 15.97
CA GLY A 146 -13.02 -8.53 16.98
C GLY A 146 -11.50 -8.53 16.75
N ILE A 147 -10.74 -8.09 17.74
CA ILE A 147 -9.29 -7.90 17.62
C ILE A 147 -8.46 -9.21 17.57
N ASN A 148 -9.07 -10.37 17.85
CA ASN A 148 -8.39 -11.66 17.87
C ASN A 148 -8.26 -12.26 16.46
N VAL A 149 -7.57 -11.53 15.58
CA VAL A 149 -7.32 -11.90 14.18
C VAL A 149 -5.91 -12.46 14.04
N SER A 150 -5.74 -13.56 13.31
CA SER A 150 -4.43 -14.12 12.97
C SER A 150 -3.86 -13.54 11.67
N GLY A 151 -2.54 -13.62 11.52
CA GLY A 151 -1.86 -13.14 10.31
C GLY A 151 -2.28 -13.91 9.04
N GLU A 152 -2.63 -15.19 9.16
CA GLU A 152 -3.10 -15.99 8.02
C GLU A 152 -4.50 -15.56 7.55
N GLU A 153 -5.38 -15.18 8.47
CA GLU A 153 -6.68 -14.64 8.13
C GLU A 153 -6.54 -13.27 7.46
N LEU A 154 -5.62 -12.44 7.97
CA LEU A 154 -5.27 -11.17 7.33
C LEU A 154 -4.75 -11.38 5.90
N LYS A 155 -3.84 -12.33 5.71
CA LYS A 155 -3.32 -12.69 4.39
C LYS A 155 -4.46 -13.11 3.44
N LYS A 156 -5.34 -14.01 3.88
CA LYS A 156 -6.51 -14.44 3.09
C LYS A 156 -7.44 -13.28 2.74
N GLN A 157 -7.71 -12.38 3.69
CA GLN A 157 -8.57 -11.23 3.45
C GLN A 157 -7.95 -10.24 2.47
N VAL A 158 -6.65 -9.98 2.58
CA VAL A 158 -5.92 -9.13 1.63
C VAL A 158 -5.98 -9.72 0.21
N THR A 159 -5.73 -11.03 0.06
CA THR A 159 -5.86 -11.72 -1.23
C THR A 159 -7.28 -11.60 -1.79
N SER A 160 -8.30 -11.83 -0.96
CA SER A 160 -9.70 -11.71 -1.38
C SER A 160 -10.04 -10.30 -1.89
N ILE A 161 -9.54 -9.24 -1.23
CA ILE A 161 -9.75 -7.87 -1.69
C ILE A 161 -9.05 -7.63 -3.04
N LEU A 162 -7.81 -8.09 -3.21
CA LEU A 162 -7.06 -7.95 -4.47
C LEU A 162 -7.77 -8.61 -5.66
N GLU A 163 -8.42 -9.75 -5.41
CA GLU A 163 -9.12 -10.55 -6.42
C GLU A 163 -10.50 -9.98 -6.74
N ASN A 164 -11.27 -9.57 -5.72
CA ASN A 164 -12.69 -9.26 -5.86
C ASN A 164 -12.98 -7.76 -5.99
N ASN A 165 -12.03 -6.87 -5.70
CA ASN A 165 -12.22 -5.41 -5.72
C ASN A 165 -11.39 -4.70 -6.80
N LYS A 166 -11.14 -5.37 -7.95
CA LYS A 166 -10.23 -4.86 -9.00
C LYS A 166 -10.55 -3.44 -9.46
N GLU A 167 -11.81 -3.14 -9.74
CA GLU A 167 -12.22 -1.81 -10.22
C GLU A 167 -12.02 -0.72 -9.16
N GLU A 168 -12.39 -1.00 -7.91
CA GLU A 168 -12.16 -0.08 -6.79
C GLU A 168 -10.67 0.20 -6.57
N ILE A 169 -9.83 -0.84 -6.68
CA ILE A 169 -8.37 -0.73 -6.59
C ILE A 169 -7.83 0.13 -7.73
N LYS A 170 -8.30 -0.09 -8.98
CA LYS A 170 -7.92 0.75 -10.13
C LYS A 170 -8.31 2.21 -9.92
N THR A 171 -9.53 2.48 -9.45
CA THR A 171 -9.99 3.83 -9.13
C THR A 171 -9.09 4.47 -8.07
N PHE A 172 -8.77 3.75 -7.00
CA PHE A 172 -7.90 4.27 -5.93
C PHE A 172 -6.48 4.55 -6.44
N ILE A 173 -5.92 3.68 -7.29
CA ILE A 173 -4.61 3.92 -7.93
C ILE A 173 -4.63 5.21 -8.74
N ASN A 174 -5.68 5.45 -9.53
CA ASN A 174 -5.77 6.67 -10.35
C ASN A 174 -5.89 7.93 -9.46
N GLU A 175 -6.70 7.89 -8.41
CA GLU A 175 -6.79 8.98 -7.42
C GLU A 175 -5.43 9.24 -6.74
N ALA A 176 -4.69 8.18 -6.42
CA ALA A 176 -3.37 8.28 -5.80
C ALA A 176 -2.33 8.91 -6.74
N LYS A 177 -2.37 8.57 -8.04
CA LYS A 177 -1.51 9.17 -9.07
C LYS A 177 -1.80 10.67 -9.26
N GLU A 178 -3.07 11.07 -9.24
CA GLU A 178 -3.45 12.47 -9.32
C GLU A 178 -3.00 13.26 -8.09
N GLY A 179 -3.10 12.67 -6.90
CA GLY A 179 -2.63 13.27 -5.66
C GLY A 179 -1.12 13.49 -5.62
N TYR A 180 -0.32 12.68 -6.31
CA TYR A 180 1.14 12.86 -6.40
C TYR A 180 1.55 14.03 -7.29
N LYS A 181 0.71 14.41 -8.28
CA LYS A 181 1.00 15.50 -9.22
C LYS A 181 0.71 16.90 -8.65
N LYS A 182 0.09 16.98 -7.47
CA LYS A 182 -0.26 18.22 -6.76
C LYS A 182 0.79 18.51 -5.69
#